data_AF-A0A958WRB3-F1
#
_entry.id   AF-A0A958WRB3-F1
#
_cell.length_a   1.000
_cell.length_b   1.000
_cell.length_c   1.000
_cell.angle_alpha   90.00
_cell.angle_beta   90.00
_cell.angle_gamma   90.00
#
_symmetry.space_group_name_H-M   'P 1'
#
loop_
_entity.id
_entity.type
_entity.pdbx_description
1 polymer ?
#
loop_
_entity_poly.entity_id
_entity_poly.type
_entity_poly.pdbx_seq_one_letter_code
_entity_poly.pdbx_strand_id
1 'polypeptide(L)' 'MTRSQNSFIKKLKAEKKAKKKQEKFKRKLEKKEQSTSGKLEDMMAYVDEDGNITTEPTEPTEEENKKTQTNNKNEKRNS' A
#
# COMPACT_ATOMS: atom_id res chain seq x y z
N MET A 1 -13.78 1.42 52.27
CA MET A 1 -14.41 0.67 51.16
C MET A 1 -13.61 0.97 49.89
N THR A 2 -12.53 0.21 49.62
CA THR A 2 -11.48 0.60 48.63
C THR A 2 -11.20 -0.49 47.57
N ARG A 3 -11.80 -1.68 47.71
CA ARG A 3 -11.55 -2.81 46.80
C ARG A 3 -12.30 -2.75 45.46
N SER A 4 -13.40 -2.00 45.34
CA SER A 4 -14.25 -2.03 44.13
C SER A 4 -13.68 -1.24 42.94
N GLN A 5 -13.05 -0.07 43.18
CA GLN A 5 -12.44 0.74 42.12
C GLN A 5 -11.29 0.02 41.41
N ASN A 6 -10.49 -0.76 42.16
CA ASN A 6 -9.38 -1.52 41.59
C ASN A 6 -9.82 -2.61 40.60
N SER A 7 -10.98 -3.24 40.83
CA SER A 7 -11.53 -4.25 39.90
C SER A 7 -11.98 -3.61 38.58
N PHE A 8 -12.65 -2.46 38.67
CA PHE A 8 -13.10 -1.71 37.49
C PHE A 8 -11.93 -1.27 36.61
N ILE A 9 -10.88 -0.70 37.20
CA ILE A 9 -9.67 -0.26 36.46
C ILE A 9 -8.99 -1.45 35.78
N LYS A 10 -8.89 -2.60 36.46
CA LYS A 10 -8.33 -3.82 35.87
C LYS A 10 -9.16 -4.30 34.67
N LYS A 11 -10.49 -4.29 34.77
CA LYS A 11 -11.40 -4.66 33.68
C LYS A 11 -11.22 -3.75 32.46
N LEU A 12 -11.22 -2.44 32.65
CA LEU A 12 -11.01 -1.48 31.56
C LEU A 12 -9.64 -1.67 30.87
N LYS A 13 -8.59 -1.93 31.65
CA LYS A 13 -7.25 -2.18 31.10
C LYS A 13 -7.19 -3.49 30.30
N ALA A 14 -7.90 -4.53 30.75
CA ALA A 14 -8.03 -5.79 30.04
C ALA A 14 -8.79 -5.62 28.72
N GLU A 15 -9.92 -4.90 28.73
CA GLU A 15 -10.71 -4.59 27.53
C GLU A 15 -9.90 -3.79 26.51
N LYS A 16 -9.17 -2.76 26.94
CA LYS A 16 -8.29 -1.97 26.05
C LYS A 16 -7.20 -2.83 25.41
N LYS A 17 -6.63 -3.78 26.16
CA LYS A 17 -5.64 -4.74 25.62
C LYS A 17 -6.29 -5.71 24.62
N ALA A 18 -7.50 -6.20 24.91
CA ALA A 18 -8.24 -7.09 24.02
C ALA A 18 -8.58 -6.41 22.68
N LYS A 19 -9.12 -5.19 22.73
CA LYS A 19 -9.41 -4.37 21.52
C LYS A 19 -8.16 -4.17 20.66
N LYS A 20 -7.05 -3.74 21.26
CA LYS A 20 -5.77 -3.59 20.55
C LYS A 20 -5.26 -4.88 19.92
N LYS A 21 -5.46 -6.03 20.56
CA LYS A 21 -5.08 -7.34 19.99
C LYS A 21 -5.98 -7.69 18.80
N GLN A 22 -7.28 -7.46 18.91
CA GLN A 22 -8.25 -7.69 17.84
C GLN A 22 -7.96 -6.79 16.63
N GLU A 23 -7.74 -5.49 16.83
CA GLU A 23 -7.36 -4.55 15.76
C GLU A 23 -6.06 -4.97 15.06
N LYS A 24 -5.03 -5.34 15.83
CA LYS A 24 -3.78 -5.85 15.26
C LYS A 24 -3.97 -7.15 14.47
N PHE A 25 -4.87 -8.02 14.91
CA PHE A 25 -5.18 -9.26 14.22
C PHE A 25 -5.94 -9.01 12.92
N LYS A 26 -6.98 -8.15 12.96
CA LYS A 26 -7.72 -7.72 11.77
C LYS A 26 -6.81 -7.08 10.73
N ARG A 27 -5.98 -6.10 11.12
CA ARG A 27 -5.00 -5.48 10.21
C ARG A 27 -4.00 -6.49 9.62
N LYS A 28 -3.66 -7.55 10.36
CA LYS A 28 -2.81 -8.64 9.84
C LYS A 28 -3.56 -9.53 8.86
N LEU A 29 -4.84 -9.80 9.09
CA LEU A 29 -5.67 -10.56 8.16
C LEU A 29 -5.95 -9.76 6.89
N GLU A 30 -6.34 -8.49 7.00
CA GLU A 30 -6.53 -7.59 5.85
C GLU A 30 -5.28 -7.54 4.97
N LYS A 31 -4.09 -7.43 5.57
CA LYS A 31 -2.80 -7.50 4.85
C LYS A 31 -2.50 -8.86 4.23
N LYS A 32 -3.05 -9.96 4.75
CA LYS A 32 -2.88 -11.31 4.18
C LYS A 32 -3.91 -11.59 3.09
N GLU A 33 -5.13 -11.07 3.24
CA GLU A 33 -6.23 -11.18 2.28
C GLU A 33 -5.98 -10.27 1.07
N GLN A 34 -5.36 -9.10 1.27
CA GLN A 34 -4.73 -8.34 0.20
C GLN A 34 -3.51 -9.13 -0.30
N SER A 35 -3.75 -10.09 -1.20
CA SER A 35 -2.71 -10.81 -1.90
C SER A 35 -1.90 -9.81 -2.72
N THR A 36 -0.74 -9.38 -2.20
CA THR A 36 0.27 -8.74 -3.03
C THR A 36 0.89 -9.84 -3.88
N SER A 37 0.33 -10.00 -5.07
CA SER A 37 0.99 -10.60 -6.23
C SER A 37 2.46 -10.18 -6.21
N GLY A 38 3.38 -11.13 -6.01
CA GLY A 38 4.82 -10.85 -5.97
C GLY A 38 5.41 -10.40 -7.32
N LYS A 39 4.56 -10.00 -8.25
CA LYS A 39 4.92 -9.50 -9.57
C LYS A 39 5.36 -8.04 -9.44
N LEU A 40 6.33 -7.67 -10.27
CA LEU A 40 6.89 -6.32 -10.30
C LEU A 40 5.80 -5.28 -10.56
N GLU A 41 4.88 -5.56 -11.47
CA GLU A 41 3.80 -4.64 -11.87
C GLU A 41 2.89 -4.24 -10.70
N ASP A 42 2.52 -5.20 -9.84
CA ASP A 42 1.68 -4.95 -8.66
C ASP A 42 2.42 -4.18 -7.54
N MET A 43 3.74 -4.00 -7.66
CA MET A 43 4.54 -3.14 -6.78
C MET A 43 4.82 -1.76 -7.40
N MET A 44 4.50 -1.57 -8.69
CA MET A 44 4.67 -0.30 -9.36
C MET A 44 3.45 0.57 -9.09
N ALA A 45 3.70 1.82 -8.73
CA ALA A 45 2.70 2.84 -8.46
C ALA A 45 2.92 3.97 -9.45
N TYR A 46 1.89 4.33 -10.20
CA TYR A 46 1.93 5.48 -11.10
C TYR A 46 1.67 6.75 -10.28
N VAL A 47 2.31 7.84 -10.67
CA VAL A 47 2.20 9.14 -10.02
C VAL A 47 1.64 10.11 -11.05
N ASP A 48 0.53 10.78 -10.73
CA ASP A 48 -0.07 11.81 -11.59
C ASP A 48 0.73 13.13 -11.55
N GLU A 49 0.35 14.09 -12.39
CA GLU A 49 1.00 15.40 -12.50
C GLU A 49 0.99 16.21 -11.18
N ASP A 50 0.04 15.89 -10.30
CA ASP A 50 -0.13 16.51 -8.99
C ASP A 50 0.59 15.73 -7.86
N GLY A 51 1.26 14.62 -8.19
CA GLY A 51 2.03 13.81 -7.24
C GLY A 51 1.24 12.77 -6.46
N ASN A 52 0.00 12.46 -6.85
CA ASN A 52 -0.82 11.43 -6.22
C ASN A 52 -0.60 10.05 -6.85
N ILE A 53 -0.66 9.01 -6.00
CA ILE A 53 -0.51 7.61 -6.42
C ILE A 53 -1.82 7.11 -7.04
N THR A 54 -1.76 6.69 -8.30
CA THR A 54 -2.90 6.14 -9.05
C THR A 54 -2.72 4.64 -9.31
N THR A 55 -3.84 3.92 -9.36
CA THR A 55 -3.89 2.47 -9.68
C THR A 55 -4.04 2.19 -11.16
N GLU A 56 -4.36 3.23 -11.94
CA GLU A 56 -4.51 3.14 -13.38
C GLU A 56 -3.20 3.61 -14.04
N PRO A 57 -2.61 2.79 -14.93
CA PRO A 57 -1.54 3.28 -15.79
C PRO A 57 -2.17 4.38 -16.66
N THR A 58 -1.83 5.64 -16.38
CA THR A 58 -2.23 6.77 -17.20
C THR A 58 -1.91 6.46 -18.65
N GLU A 59 -2.90 6.60 -19.54
CA GLU A 59 -2.75 6.26 -20.95
C GLU A 59 -1.50 6.97 -21.52
N PRO A 60 -0.66 6.26 -22.29
CA PRO A 60 0.56 6.82 -22.83
C PRO A 60 0.19 7.99 -23.75
N THR A 61 0.49 9.20 -23.29
CA THR A 61 0.32 10.39 -24.13
C THR A 61 1.24 10.28 -25.35
N GLU A 62 0.81 10.82 -26.49
CA GLU A 62 1.51 10.71 -27.77
C GLU A 62 2.98 11.20 -27.74
N GLU A 63 3.36 11.94 -26.69
CA GLU A 63 4.71 12.42 -26.43
C GLU A 63 5.69 11.33 -25.95
N GLU A 64 5.22 10.33 -25.18
CA GLU A 64 6.07 9.23 -24.69
C GLU A 64 6.42 8.24 -25.80
N ASN A 65 5.46 7.97 -26.69
CA ASN A 65 5.65 7.10 -27.86
C ASN A 65 6.71 7.62 -28.84
N LYS A 66 6.95 8.94 -28.88
CA LYS A 66 8.02 9.52 -29.71
C LYS A 66 9.40 9.29 -29.08
N LYS A 67 9.53 9.38 -27.76
CA LYS A 67 10.81 9.20 -27.03
C LYS A 67 11.32 7.75 -27.08
N THR A 68 10.42 6.78 -26.95
CA THR A 68 10.78 5.35 -27.03
C THR A 68 11.24 4.94 -28.44
N GLN A 69 10.60 5.49 -29.49
CA GLN A 69 11.00 5.24 -30.88
C GLN A 69 12.35 5.87 -31.26
N THR A 70 12.69 7.04 -30.72
CA THR A 70 13.98 7.69 -31.00
C THR A 70 15.14 6.93 -30.38
N ASN A 71 14.96 6.36 -29.19
CA ASN A 71 16.01 5.61 -28.50
C ASN A 71 16.33 4.29 -29.23
N ASN A 72 15.30 3.53 -29.65
CA ASN A 72 15.48 2.29 -30.41
C ASN A 72 16.10 2.50 -31.81
N LYS A 73 15.85 3.66 -32.45
CA LYS A 73 16.49 4.03 -33.72
C LYS A 73 17.96 4.42 -33.57
N ASN A 74 18.39 4.87 -32.39
CA ASN A 74 19.79 5.21 -32.15
C ASN A 74 20.64 3.96 -31.89
N GLU A 75 20.09 2.95 -31.22
CA GLU A 75 20.80 1.68 -30.99
C GLU A 75 21.00 0.89 -32.28
N LYS A 76 20.01 0.85 -33.19
CA LYS A 76 20.14 0.20 -34.51
C LYS A 76 21.10 0.90 -35.48
N ARG A 77 21.54 2.13 -35.19
CA ARG A 77 22.50 2.88 -36.03
C ARG A 77 23.95 2.71 -35.56
N ASN A 78 24.15 2.13 -34.37
CA ASN A 78 25.47 1.92 -33.76
C ASN A 78 25.85 0.43 -33.65
N SER A 79 25.08 -0.47 -34.30
CA SER A 79 25.41 -1.88 -34.56
C SER A 79 25.62 -2.08 -36.04
#